data_AF-A0A7C2ADZ1-F1
#
_entry.id   AF-A0A7C2ADZ1-F1
#
_cell.length_a   1.000
_cell.length_b   1.000
_cell.length_c   1.000
_cell.angle_alpha   90.00
_cell.angle_beta   90.00
_cell.angle_gamma   90.00
#
_symmetry.space_group_name_H-M   'P 1'
#
loop_
_entity.id
_entity.type
_entity.pdbx_description
1 polymer ?
#
loop_
_entity_poly.entity_id
_entity_poly.type
_entity_poly.pdbx_seq_one_letter_code
_entity_poly.pdbx_strand_id
1 'polypeptide(L)'
;MVKKTSFKLYSLFSLRQEILLTPVIVFTPLVVSLLFFYNAVYNVFLCGNMLYVGEFFVGSTILVGNLVFALPFLKAFFRVRKG
;
A
#
# COMPACT_ATOMS: atom_id res chain seq x y z
N MET A 1 10.24 -15.25 37.91
CA MET A 1 9.77 -15.85 36.63
C MET A 1 8.72 -14.97 35.93
N VAL A 2 8.98 -13.65 35.75
CA VAL A 2 7.97 -12.63 35.33
C VAL A 2 8.15 -12.16 33.86
N LYS A 3 9.26 -12.53 33.20
CA LYS A 3 9.59 -12.02 31.85
C LYS A 3 8.66 -12.47 30.71
N LYS A 4 7.96 -13.62 30.83
CA LYS A 4 7.19 -14.20 29.71
C LYS A 4 5.89 -13.44 29.39
N THR A 5 5.25 -12.80 30.37
CA THR A 5 3.95 -12.12 30.20
C THR A 5 4.10 -10.76 29.52
N SER A 6 5.13 -9.98 29.86
CA SER A 6 5.39 -8.69 29.21
C SER A 6 5.69 -8.85 27.72
N PHE A 7 6.52 -9.83 27.32
CA PHE A 7 6.87 -10.07 25.91
C PHE A 7 5.62 -10.39 25.05
N LYS A 8 4.65 -11.12 25.62
CA LYS A 8 3.39 -11.46 24.95
C LYS A 8 2.51 -10.22 24.72
N LEU A 9 2.47 -9.30 25.69
CA LEU A 9 1.70 -8.06 25.59
C LEU A 9 2.24 -7.12 24.50
N TYR A 10 3.55 -6.89 24.46
CA TYR A 10 4.17 -6.04 23.42
C TYR A 10 3.89 -6.59 22.01
N SER A 11 3.93 -7.92 21.82
CA SER A 11 3.60 -8.53 20.53
C SER A 11 2.13 -8.32 20.11
N LEU A 12 1.20 -8.32 21.07
CA LEU A 12 -0.23 -8.10 20.82
C LEU A 12 -0.54 -6.64 20.45
N PHE A 13 0.13 -5.68 21.09
CA PHE A 13 0.01 -4.26 20.73
C PHE A 13 0.64 -3.97 19.36
N SER A 14 1.78 -4.59 19.05
CA SER A 14 2.42 -4.52 17.73
C SER A 14 1.50 -5.04 16.62
N LEU A 15 0.87 -6.20 16.84
CA LEU A 15 -0.08 -6.78 15.87
C LEU A 15 -1.30 -5.89 15.64
N ARG A 16 -1.84 -5.24 16.68
CA ARG A 16 -2.97 -4.31 16.53
C ARG A 16 -2.59 -3.06 15.72
N GLN A 17 -1.40 -2.52 15.93
CA GLN A 17 -0.90 -1.39 15.14
C GLN A 17 -0.66 -1.79 13.68
N GLU A 18 -0.08 -2.97 13.43
CA GLU A 18 0.08 -3.48 12.07
C GLU A 18 -1.27 -3.65 11.37
N ILE A 19 -2.29 -4.20 12.05
CA ILE A 19 -3.67 -4.33 11.53
C ILE A 19 -4.29 -2.98 11.15
N LEU A 20 -4.09 -1.95 11.98
CA LEU A 20 -4.60 -0.61 11.73
C LEU A 20 -3.87 0.10 10.59
N LEU A 21 -2.56 -0.15 10.43
CA LEU A 21 -1.75 0.45 9.37
C LEU A 21 -1.89 -0.28 8.02
N THR A 22 -2.23 -1.57 8.04
CA THR A 22 -2.42 -2.43 6.85
C THR A 22 -3.27 -1.75 5.76
N PRO A 23 -4.49 -1.25 6.04
CA PRO A 23 -5.28 -0.57 5.01
C PRO A 23 -4.58 0.69 4.47
N VAL A 24 -3.91 1.48 5.31
CA VAL A 24 -3.19 2.67 4.86
C VAL A 24 -2.05 2.29 3.91
N ILE A 25 -1.23 1.30 4.28
CA ILE A 25 -0.12 0.81 3.46
C ILE A 25 -0.60 0.31 2.10
N VAL A 26 -1.75 -0.36 2.04
CA VAL A 26 -2.28 -0.93 0.79
C VAL A 26 -3.02 0.11 -0.05
N PHE A 27 -3.85 0.95 0.57
CA PHE A 27 -4.72 1.89 -0.16
C PHE A 27 -4.01 3.18 -0.55
N THR A 28 -3.10 3.71 0.26
CA THR A 28 -2.42 4.98 -0.05
C THR A 28 -1.67 4.94 -1.38
N PRO A 29 -0.86 3.91 -1.69
CA PRO A 29 -0.17 3.85 -2.98
C PRO A 29 -1.15 3.68 -4.16
N LEU A 30 -2.29 3.00 -3.96
CA LEU A 30 -3.34 2.90 -4.98
C LEU A 30 -3.91 4.27 -5.31
N VAL A 31 -4.30 5.04 -4.28
CA VAL A 31 -4.84 6.39 -4.47
C VAL A 31 -3.82 7.31 -5.14
N VAL A 32 -2.57 7.27 -4.70
CA VAL A 32 -1.49 8.07 -5.32
C VAL A 32 -1.28 7.67 -6.78
N SER A 33 -1.25 6.37 -7.10
CA SER A 33 -1.12 5.91 -8.48
C SER A 33 -2.28 6.38 -9.37
N LEU A 34 -3.50 6.37 -8.86
CA LEU A 34 -4.69 6.85 -9.57
C LEU A 34 -4.66 8.35 -9.82
N LEU A 35 -4.12 9.15 -8.88
CA LEU A 35 -3.93 10.59 -9.07
C LEU A 35 -2.95 10.87 -10.21
N PHE A 36 -1.82 10.15 -10.27
CA PHE A 36 -0.88 10.26 -11.38
C PHE A 36 -1.52 9.85 -12.72
N PHE A 37 -2.29 8.76 -12.74
CA PHE A 37 -3.00 8.37 -13.97
C PHE A 37 -4.04 9.39 -14.38
N TYR A 38 -4.83 9.92 -13.45
CA TYR A 38 -5.82 10.95 -13.75
C TYR A 38 -5.17 12.18 -14.35
N ASN A 39 -4.09 12.67 -13.73
CA ASN A 39 -3.38 13.86 -14.21
C ASN A 39 -2.70 13.61 -15.56
N ALA A 40 -2.07 12.45 -15.75
CA ALA A 40 -1.48 12.06 -17.02
C ALA A 40 -2.55 11.91 -18.11
N VAL A 41 -3.69 11.28 -17.82
CA VAL A 41 -4.78 11.12 -18.80
C VAL A 41 -5.34 12.48 -19.21
N TYR A 42 -5.62 13.35 -18.25
CA TYR A 42 -6.14 14.68 -18.53
C TYR A 42 -5.15 15.49 -19.38
N ASN A 43 -3.89 15.59 -18.96
CA ASN A 43 -2.94 16.45 -19.65
C ASN A 43 -2.43 15.88 -20.99
N VAL A 44 -2.22 14.56 -21.09
CA VAL A 44 -1.72 13.93 -22.33
C VAL A 44 -2.84 13.80 -23.36
N PHE A 45 -4.01 13.27 -22.98
CA PHE A 45 -5.08 12.98 -23.95
C PHE A 45 -6.02 14.15 -24.20
N LEU A 46 -6.33 14.98 -23.19
CA LEU A 46 -7.26 16.10 -23.35
C LEU A 46 -6.53 17.41 -23.70
N CYS A 47 -5.33 17.65 -23.15
CA CYS A 47 -4.57 18.87 -23.43
C CYS A 47 -3.42 18.69 -24.44
N GLY A 48 -3.09 17.45 -24.83
CA GLY A 48 -2.01 17.16 -25.78
C GLY A 48 -0.60 17.44 -25.27
N ASN A 49 -0.41 17.61 -23.96
CA ASN A 49 0.88 17.95 -23.37
C ASN A 49 1.69 16.70 -23.02
N MET A 50 2.64 16.35 -23.89
CA MET A 50 3.50 15.18 -23.75
C MET A 50 4.46 15.22 -22.55
N LEU A 51 4.63 16.36 -21.87
CA LEU A 51 5.43 16.45 -20.64
C LEU A 51 4.89 15.56 -19.51
N TYR A 52 3.59 15.26 -19.54
CA TYR A 52 2.90 14.47 -18.53
C TYR A 52 2.95 12.96 -18.79
N VAL A 53 3.61 12.50 -19.87
CA VAL A 53 3.84 11.08 -20.11
C VAL A 53 4.66 10.44 -18.99
N GLY A 54 5.59 11.20 -18.38
CA GLY A 54 6.36 10.76 -17.22
C GLY A 54 5.50 10.36 -16.02
N GLU A 55 4.38 11.07 -15.80
CA GLU A 55 3.45 10.75 -14.72
C GLU A 55 2.76 9.40 -14.93
N PHE A 56 2.52 9.01 -16.18
CA PHE A 56 1.97 7.70 -16.51
C PHE A 56 2.93 6.57 -16.07
N PHE A 57 4.24 6.76 -16.27
CA PHE A 57 5.26 5.82 -15.84
C PHE A 57 5.42 5.78 -14.32
N VAL A 58 5.35 6.95 -13.65
CA VAL A 58 5.39 7.03 -12.19
C VAL A 58 4.19 6.31 -11.58
N GLY A 59 2.97 6.61 -12.04
CA GLY A 59 1.75 5.94 -11.58
C GLY A 59 1.80 4.42 -11.79
N SER A 60 2.28 3.97 -12.96
CA SER A 60 2.44 2.53 -13.25
C SER A 60 3.45 1.86 -12.31
N THR A 61 4.58 2.51 -12.04
CA THR A 61 5.61 1.98 -11.14
C THR A 61 5.07 1.83 -9.71
N ILE A 62 4.35 2.84 -9.21
CA ILE A 62 3.73 2.79 -7.89
C ILE A 62 2.69 1.67 -7.82
N LEU A 63 1.85 1.54 -8.85
CA LEU A 63 0.80 0.52 -8.90
C LEU A 63 1.40 -0.90 -8.89
N VAL A 64 2.34 -1.17 -9.80
CA VAL A 64 2.99 -2.48 -9.92
C VAL A 64 3.76 -2.83 -8.66
N GLY A 65 4.56 -1.88 -8.14
CA GLY A 65 5.28 -2.06 -6.88
C GLY A 65 4.32 -2.39 -5.75
N ASN A 66 3.23 -1.64 -5.60
CA ASN A 66 2.24 -1.89 -4.57
C ASN A 66 1.59 -3.27 -4.72
N LEU A 67 1.26 -3.74 -5.93
CA LEU A 67 0.69 -5.07 -6.12
C LEU A 67 1.67 -6.19 -5.73
N VAL A 68 2.95 -6.05 -6.07
CA VAL A 68 3.99 -7.03 -5.72
C VAL A 68 4.14 -7.19 -4.21
N PHE A 69 4.02 -6.10 -3.44
CA PHE A 69 4.14 -6.15 -1.98
C PHE A 69 2.81 -6.41 -1.26
N ALA A 70 1.71 -5.83 -1.72
CA ALA A 70 0.41 -5.91 -1.05
C ALA A 70 -0.21 -7.31 -1.13
N LEU A 71 -0.06 -8.03 -2.26
CA LEU A 71 -0.61 -9.38 -2.42
C LEU A 71 -0.05 -10.41 -1.41
N PRO A 72 1.28 -10.58 -1.26
CA PRO A 72 1.83 -11.49 -0.26
C PRO A 72 1.56 -11.00 1.16
N PHE A 73 1.56 -9.69 1.40
CA PHE A 73 1.25 -9.09 2.70
C PHE A 73 -0.19 -9.39 3.14
N LEU A 74 -1.19 -9.12 2.29
CA LEU A 74 -2.60 -9.44 2.55
C LEU A 74 -2.79 -10.94 2.77
N LYS A 75 -2.10 -11.79 1.99
CA LYS A 75 -2.16 -13.25 2.16
C LYS A 75 -1.64 -13.69 3.54
N ALA A 76 -0.53 -13.11 4.01
CA ALA A 76 0.01 -13.36 5.35
C ALA A 76 -0.94 -12.83 6.44
N PHE A 77 -1.47 -11.62 6.25
CA PHE A 77 -2.40 -10.97 7.16
C PHE A 77 -3.67 -11.78 7.41
N PHE A 78 -4.34 -12.22 6.34
CA PHE A 78 -5.55 -13.04 6.45
C PHE A 78 -5.25 -14.44 7.02
N ARG A 79 -4.04 -14.96 6.84
CA ARG A 79 -3.62 -16.23 7.45
C ARG A 79 -3.47 -16.10 8.97
N VAL A 80 -2.84 -15.04 9.46
CA VAL A 80 -2.72 -14.76 10.91
C VAL A 80 -4.10 -14.57 11.55
N ARG A 81 -5.04 -13.95 10.85
CA ARG A 81 -6.41 -13.74 11.34
C ARG A 81 -7.25 -15.02 11.45
N LYS A 82 -6.94 -16.06 10.68
CA LYS A 82 -7.66 -17.36 10.69
C LYS A 82 -7.11 -18.36 11.70
N GLY A 83 -5.92 -18.12 12.25
CA GLY A 83 -5.23 -19.00 13.21
C GLY A 83 -5.53 -18.66 14.66
#